data_AF-A0A7V8XFK5-F1
#
_entry.id   AF-A0A7V8XFK5-F1
#
_cell.length_a   1.000
_cell.length_b   1.000
_cell.length_c   1.000
_cell.angle_alpha   90.00
_cell.angle_beta   90.00
_cell.angle_gamma   90.00
#
_symmetry.space_group_name_H-M   'P 1'
#
loop_
_entity.id
_entity.type
_entity.pdbx_description
1 polymer ?
#
loop_
_entity_poly.entity_id
_entity_poly.type
_entity_poly.pdbx_seq_one_letter_code
_entity_poly.pdbx_strand_id
1 'polypeptide(L)'
;MRRTHVIATVVLGSLALVAVAAAAADTKLSGTVGPGFTITLRDAQGEPVTRLLAGQTEITVDDRSDEHNFHLRGPGVDIATGLDEIGVRTFTVTLSDGAHTFVCDPHAADMRGSFDVGEAQSDPPPPIPTTTPRPTVRIV
;
A
#
# COMPACT_ATOMS: atom_id res chain seq x y z
N MET A 1 20.46 -8.17 73.92
CA MET A 1 20.66 -8.98 72.69
C MET A 1 19.31 -9.32 72.07
N ARG A 2 19.14 -9.05 70.77
CA ARG A 2 18.07 -9.43 69.80
C ARG A 2 17.68 -8.20 68.98
N ARG A 3 18.41 -7.91 67.90
CA ARG A 3 18.24 -8.36 66.50
C ARG A 3 17.34 -7.40 65.71
N THR A 4 17.99 -6.59 64.90
CA THR A 4 17.49 -5.75 63.80
C THR A 4 16.67 -6.55 62.79
N HIS A 5 15.62 -5.95 62.23
CA HIS A 5 15.08 -6.33 60.92
C HIS A 5 14.80 -5.08 60.07
N VAL A 6 15.23 -5.19 58.82
CA VAL A 6 15.28 -4.21 57.73
C VAL A 6 14.15 -4.54 56.73
N ILE A 7 13.44 -3.48 56.28
CA ILE A 7 12.83 -3.17 54.96
C ILE A 7 12.21 -4.29 54.09
N ALA A 8 10.99 -4.06 53.54
CA ALA A 8 10.54 -4.46 52.19
C ALA A 8 9.21 -3.75 51.80
N THR A 9 9.25 -2.65 51.02
CA THR A 9 8.87 -2.52 49.58
C THR A 9 7.50 -3.06 49.15
N VAL A 10 6.64 -2.21 48.54
CA VAL A 10 6.12 -2.38 47.16
C VAL A 10 5.73 -1.00 46.61
N VAL A 11 6.45 -0.51 45.60
CA VAL A 11 5.95 0.57 44.70
C VAL A 11 5.29 -0.14 43.52
N LEU A 12 3.97 -0.05 43.40
CA LEU A 12 3.26 -0.47 42.19
C LEU A 12 3.49 0.57 41.09
N GLY A 13 4.30 0.22 40.09
CA GLY A 13 4.39 0.96 38.83
C GLY A 13 3.43 0.35 37.81
N SER A 14 2.35 1.04 37.48
CA SER A 14 1.43 0.66 36.40
C SER A 14 1.99 1.16 35.07
N LEU A 15 2.43 0.25 34.20
CA LEU A 15 2.84 0.58 32.84
C LEU A 15 1.59 0.69 31.96
N ALA A 16 1.13 1.91 31.69
CA ALA A 16 0.03 2.15 30.75
C ALA A 16 0.57 2.08 29.31
N LEU A 17 0.20 1.04 28.56
CA LEU A 17 0.37 1.04 27.11
C LEU A 17 -0.64 2.03 26.50
N VAL A 18 -0.16 3.17 26.02
CA VAL A 18 -0.95 4.05 25.15
C VAL A 18 -0.90 3.45 23.75
N ALA A 19 -1.96 2.75 23.35
CA ALA A 19 -2.18 2.41 21.95
C ALA A 19 -2.53 3.71 21.21
N VAL A 20 -1.58 4.28 20.48
CA VAL A 20 -1.87 5.36 19.54
C VAL A 20 -2.57 4.71 18.36
N ALA A 21 -3.90 4.79 18.33
CA ALA A 21 -4.64 4.51 17.11
C ALA A 21 -4.22 5.56 16.08
N ALA A 22 -3.35 5.18 15.14
CA ALA A 22 -3.12 5.98 13.96
C ALA A 22 -4.47 6.06 13.23
N ALA A 23 -5.10 7.24 13.22
CA ALA A 23 -6.16 7.50 12.28
C ALA A 23 -5.55 7.26 10.90
N ALA A 24 -6.08 6.28 10.16
CA ALA A 24 -5.68 6.08 8.78
C ALA A 24 -5.92 7.41 8.06
N ALA A 25 -4.85 8.07 7.65
CA ALA A 25 -4.98 9.25 6.81
C ALA A 25 -5.62 8.77 5.51
N ASP A 26 -6.72 9.40 5.09
CA ASP A 26 -7.35 9.11 3.81
C ASP A 26 -6.29 9.31 2.71
N THR A 27 -5.93 8.22 2.03
CA THR A 27 -4.91 8.27 0.98
C THR A 27 -5.47 9.07 -0.19
N LYS A 28 -4.75 10.09 -0.66
CA LYS A 28 -5.18 10.92 -1.79
C LYS A 28 -4.31 10.68 -3.00
N LEU A 29 -4.94 10.35 -4.12
CA LEU A 29 -4.30 10.11 -5.40
C LEU A 29 -4.85 11.05 -6.48
N SER A 30 -4.02 11.34 -7.47
CA SER A 30 -4.39 12.09 -8.66
C SER A 30 -4.22 11.24 -9.92
N GLY A 31 -5.31 11.06 -10.65
CA GLY A 31 -5.35 10.42 -11.95
C GLY A 31 -5.35 11.45 -13.06
N THR A 32 -4.80 11.10 -14.22
CA THR A 32 -4.96 11.89 -15.45
C THR A 32 -5.13 10.93 -16.61
N VAL A 33 -6.04 11.24 -17.52
CA VAL A 33 -6.14 10.57 -18.81
C VAL A 33 -6.27 11.61 -19.91
N GLY A 34 -5.49 11.42 -20.97
CA GLY A 34 -5.38 12.38 -22.07
C GLY A 34 -4.70 13.71 -21.71
N PRO A 35 -4.55 14.61 -22.71
CA PRO A 35 -4.81 14.35 -24.13
C PRO A 35 -3.79 13.36 -24.74
N GLY A 36 -4.15 12.76 -25.88
CA GLY A 36 -3.37 11.70 -26.51
C GLY A 36 -3.25 10.46 -25.62
N PHE A 37 -2.33 9.56 -25.97
CA PHE A 37 -2.15 8.25 -25.32
C PHE A 37 -1.43 8.37 -23.96
N THR A 38 -1.95 9.20 -23.06
CA THR A 38 -1.43 9.47 -21.72
C THR A 38 -2.40 8.95 -20.67
N ILE A 39 -1.90 8.17 -19.72
CA ILE A 39 -2.65 7.82 -18.51
C ILE A 39 -1.67 7.73 -17.32
N THR A 40 -2.02 8.33 -16.19
CA THR A 40 -1.16 8.33 -14.99
C THR A 40 -1.98 8.23 -13.73
N LEU A 41 -1.39 7.66 -12.67
CA LEU A 41 -1.86 7.74 -11.31
C LEU A 41 -0.69 8.14 -10.41
N ARG A 42 -0.86 9.21 -9.64
CA ARG A 42 0.18 9.83 -8.81
C ARG A 42 -0.28 10.00 -7.38
N ASP A 43 0.66 9.89 -6.44
CA ASP A 43 0.40 10.15 -5.03
C ASP A 43 0.32 11.65 -4.72
N ALA A 44 0.18 11.98 -3.43
CA ALA A 44 0.12 13.36 -2.95
C ALA A 44 1.43 14.14 -3.13
N GLN A 45 2.56 13.46 -3.35
CA GLN A 45 3.85 14.06 -3.65
C GLN A 45 4.04 14.28 -5.16
N GLY A 46 3.13 13.75 -5.99
CA GLY A 46 3.21 13.81 -7.44
C GLY A 46 4.00 12.66 -8.05
N GLU A 47 4.42 11.68 -7.27
CA GLU A 47 5.19 10.53 -7.74
C GLU A 47 4.27 9.44 -8.29
N PRO A 48 4.68 8.65 -9.30
CA PRO A 48 3.89 7.55 -9.79
C PRO A 48 3.58 6.53 -8.68
N VAL A 49 2.32 6.16 -8.55
CA VAL A 49 1.90 5.15 -7.57
C VAL A 49 2.45 3.79 -7.98
N THR A 50 3.20 3.17 -7.09
CA THR A 50 3.73 1.80 -7.27
C THR A 50 3.26 0.87 -6.17
N ARG A 51 3.08 1.39 -4.95
CA ARG A 51 2.54 0.66 -3.81
C ARG A 51 1.73 1.55 -2.88
N LEU A 52 0.64 1.03 -2.32
CA LEU A 52 -0.16 1.67 -1.28
C LEU A 52 -0.48 0.68 -0.15
N LEU A 53 -0.85 1.21 1.01
CA LEU A 53 -1.51 0.40 2.04
C LEU A 53 -2.99 0.23 1.70
N ALA A 54 -3.59 -0.89 2.14
CA ALA A 54 -5.03 -1.08 2.03
C ALA A 54 -5.80 -0.05 2.89
N GLY A 55 -6.97 0.35 2.41
CA GLY A 55 -7.82 1.29 3.11
C GLY A 55 -8.58 2.24 2.20
N GLN A 56 -9.24 3.21 2.84
CA GLN A 56 -9.98 4.26 2.14
C GLN A 56 -9.01 5.16 1.38
N THR A 57 -9.35 5.39 0.11
CA THR A 57 -8.56 6.19 -0.82
C THR A 57 -9.49 7.12 -1.59
N GLU A 58 -9.14 8.40 -1.66
CA GLU A 58 -9.75 9.40 -2.52
C GLU A 58 -8.91 9.54 -3.81
N ILE A 59 -9.53 9.38 -4.96
CA ILE A 59 -8.88 9.45 -6.26
C ILE A 59 -9.56 10.55 -7.07
N THR A 60 -8.82 11.60 -7.40
CA THR A 60 -9.30 12.66 -8.29
C THR A 60 -8.70 12.47 -9.67
N VAL A 61 -9.54 12.19 -10.67
CA VAL A 61 -9.14 12.00 -12.06
C VAL A 61 -9.46 13.26 -12.85
N ASP A 62 -8.46 13.83 -13.51
CA ASP A 62 -8.62 14.86 -14.53
C ASP A 62 -8.67 14.18 -15.92
N ASP A 63 -9.88 14.03 -16.46
CA ASP A 63 -10.12 13.47 -17.79
C ASP A 63 -10.15 14.60 -18.83
N ARG A 64 -9.23 14.52 -19.79
CA ARG A 64 -8.98 15.59 -20.77
C ARG A 64 -9.33 15.17 -22.19
N SER A 65 -10.05 14.06 -22.37
CA SER A 65 -10.29 13.48 -23.68
C SER A 65 -11.71 12.90 -23.79
N ASP A 66 -12.34 13.07 -24.94
CA ASP A 66 -13.60 12.42 -25.30
C ASP A 66 -13.39 10.98 -25.80
N GLU A 67 -12.19 10.64 -26.28
CA GLU A 67 -11.85 9.30 -26.80
C GLU A 67 -11.15 8.38 -25.78
N HIS A 68 -10.98 8.81 -24.53
CA HIS A 68 -10.31 8.04 -23.48
C HIS A 68 -11.16 7.95 -22.21
N ASN A 69 -10.80 6.99 -21.36
CA ASN A 69 -11.30 6.94 -20.00
C ASN A 69 -10.21 6.47 -19.03
N PHE A 70 -10.38 6.78 -17.76
CA PHE A 70 -9.59 6.21 -16.68
C PHE A 70 -10.43 5.13 -16.01
N HIS A 71 -10.04 3.87 -16.16
CA HIS A 71 -10.70 2.73 -15.52
C HIS A 71 -9.76 2.07 -14.52
N LEU A 72 -10.08 2.15 -13.22
CA LEU A 72 -9.34 1.45 -12.17
C LEU A 72 -10.07 0.16 -11.77
N ARG A 73 -9.36 -0.97 -11.88
CA ARG A 73 -9.84 -2.30 -11.51
C ARG A 73 -8.89 -2.99 -10.55
N GLY A 74 -9.44 -3.75 -9.62
CA GLY A 74 -8.69 -4.64 -8.73
C GLY A 74 -9.51 -5.01 -7.50
N PRO A 75 -8.90 -5.70 -6.51
CA PRO A 75 -9.58 -6.02 -5.26
C PRO A 75 -10.19 -4.79 -4.59
N GLY A 76 -11.51 -4.81 -4.39
CA GLY A 76 -12.29 -3.76 -3.73
C GLY A 76 -12.67 -2.56 -4.61
N VAL A 77 -12.31 -2.54 -5.90
CA VAL A 77 -12.58 -1.38 -6.78
C VAL A 77 -12.83 -1.77 -8.23
N ASP A 78 -13.84 -1.15 -8.81
CA ASP A 78 -14.17 -1.14 -10.23
C ASP A 78 -14.85 0.20 -10.52
N ILE A 79 -14.07 1.18 -10.96
CA ILE A 79 -14.53 2.55 -11.24
C ILE A 79 -13.99 3.01 -12.58
N ALA A 80 -14.73 3.89 -13.25
CA ALA A 80 -14.25 4.53 -14.45
C ALA A 80 -14.79 5.95 -14.62
N THR A 81 -14.04 6.79 -15.35
CA THR A 81 -14.64 7.92 -16.07
C THR A 81 -15.38 7.41 -17.32
N GLY A 82 -16.34 8.17 -17.82
CA GLY A 82 -17.05 7.83 -19.06
C GLY A 82 -16.22 8.15 -20.29
N LEU A 83 -16.49 7.43 -21.39
CA LEU A 83 -16.10 7.88 -22.72
C LEU A 83 -16.99 9.08 -23.12
N ASP A 84 -16.47 9.95 -23.98
CA ASP A 84 -17.10 11.21 -24.39
C ASP A 84 -17.31 12.22 -23.24
N GLU A 85 -16.64 12.04 -22.10
CA GLU A 85 -16.77 12.88 -20.92
C GLU A 85 -15.45 13.56 -20.53
N ILE A 86 -15.35 14.86 -20.79
CA ILE A 86 -14.21 15.68 -20.35
C ILE A 86 -14.52 16.34 -19.01
N GLY A 87 -13.63 16.19 -18.03
CA GLY A 87 -13.72 16.90 -16.76
C GLY A 87 -13.05 16.18 -15.60
N VAL A 88 -13.19 16.79 -14.42
CA VAL A 88 -12.64 16.24 -13.17
C VAL A 88 -13.69 15.40 -12.46
N ARG A 89 -13.34 14.16 -12.08
CA ARG A 89 -14.18 13.26 -11.28
C ARG A 89 -13.41 12.79 -10.05
N THR A 90 -14.06 12.81 -8.89
CA THR A 90 -13.49 12.29 -7.63
C THR A 90 -14.23 11.03 -7.21
N PHE A 91 -13.47 9.99 -6.87
CA PHE A 91 -13.96 8.72 -6.38
C PHE A 91 -13.43 8.47 -4.98
N THR A 92 -14.29 8.04 -4.06
CA THR A 92 -13.86 7.51 -2.76
C THR A 92 -14.03 6.00 -2.78
N VAL A 93 -12.93 5.27 -2.70
CA VAL A 93 -12.88 3.80 -2.82
C VAL A 93 -12.21 3.18 -1.60
N THR A 94 -12.39 1.89 -1.40
CA THR A 94 -11.62 1.13 -0.41
C THR A 94 -10.78 0.09 -1.14
N LEU A 95 -9.47 0.32 -1.17
CA LEU A 95 -8.54 -0.59 -1.83
C LEU A 95 -8.20 -1.74 -0.88
N SER A 96 -8.29 -2.97 -1.37
CA SER A 96 -7.91 -4.18 -0.64
C SER A 96 -6.57 -4.70 -1.13
N ASP A 97 -5.87 -5.50 -0.32
CA ASP A 97 -4.59 -6.11 -0.71
C ASP A 97 -4.66 -6.83 -2.07
N GLY A 98 -3.65 -6.61 -2.91
CA GLY A 98 -3.50 -7.22 -4.23
C GLY A 98 -3.06 -6.24 -5.31
N ALA A 99 -3.05 -6.71 -6.55
CA ALA A 99 -2.66 -5.91 -7.71
C ALA A 99 -3.86 -5.14 -8.29
N HIS A 100 -3.62 -3.88 -8.65
CA HIS A 100 -4.59 -2.99 -9.28
C HIS A 100 -4.06 -2.48 -10.60
N THR A 101 -4.97 -2.26 -11.55
CA THR A 101 -4.63 -1.74 -12.87
C THR A 101 -5.52 -0.55 -13.17
N PHE A 102 -4.90 0.54 -13.61
CA PHE A 102 -5.61 1.65 -14.25
C PHE A 102 -5.37 1.57 -15.76
N VAL A 103 -6.42 1.74 -16.56
CA VAL A 103 -6.39 1.51 -18.01
C VAL A 103 -7.37 2.41 -18.73
N CYS A 104 -7.07 2.75 -19.99
CA CYS A 104 -8.05 3.27 -20.93
C CYS A 104 -8.65 2.09 -21.71
N ASP A 105 -9.96 1.88 -21.62
CA ASP A 105 -10.62 0.71 -22.19
C ASP A 105 -10.45 0.61 -23.72
N PRO A 106 -10.65 1.69 -24.51
CA PRO A 106 -10.38 1.66 -25.95
C PRO A 106 -8.92 1.41 -26.34
N HIS A 107 -7.97 1.73 -25.46
CA HIS A 107 -6.52 1.75 -25.74
C HIS A 107 -5.71 0.90 -24.75
N ALA A 108 -6.29 -0.20 -24.26
CA ALA A 108 -5.71 -1.00 -23.17
C ALA A 108 -4.31 -1.56 -23.47
N ALA A 109 -3.97 -1.73 -24.76
CA ALA A 109 -2.67 -2.21 -25.21
C ALA A 109 -1.54 -1.19 -24.98
N ASP A 110 -1.85 0.09 -24.88
CA ASP A 110 -0.85 1.17 -24.84
C ASP A 110 -1.02 2.09 -23.62
N MET A 111 -2.25 2.24 -23.11
CA MET A 111 -2.61 3.15 -22.02
C MET A 111 -3.02 2.38 -20.78
N ARG A 112 -2.03 1.91 -20.01
CA ARG A 112 -2.26 1.27 -18.71
C ARG A 112 -1.09 1.48 -17.76
N GLY A 113 -1.36 1.31 -16.47
CA GLY A 113 -0.36 1.10 -15.44
C GLY A 113 -0.92 0.27 -14.30
N SER A 114 -0.06 -0.16 -13.39
CA SER A 114 -0.42 -1.01 -12.26
C SER A 114 0.32 -0.62 -11.00
N PHE A 115 -0.29 -0.88 -9.86
CA PHE A 115 0.32 -0.74 -8.55
C PHE A 115 -0.17 -1.85 -7.64
N ASP A 116 0.58 -2.12 -6.57
CA ASP A 116 0.20 -3.08 -5.55
C ASP A 116 -0.40 -2.39 -4.33
N VAL A 117 -1.35 -3.05 -3.70
CA VAL A 117 -1.89 -2.68 -2.39
C VAL A 117 -1.52 -3.76 -1.39
N GLY A 118 -1.02 -3.31 -0.23
CA GLY A 118 -0.67 -4.17 0.89
C GLY A 118 0.58 -3.69 1.60
N GLU A 119 0.79 -4.19 2.82
CA GLU A 119 2.00 -3.92 3.61
C GLU A 119 3.24 -4.13 2.73
N ALA A 120 4.19 -3.21 2.77
CA ALA A 120 5.51 -3.47 2.18
C ALA A 120 6.01 -4.79 2.77
N GLN A 121 6.33 -5.77 1.93
CA GLN A 121 6.97 -6.98 2.45
C GLN A 121 8.19 -6.50 3.22
N SER A 122 8.25 -6.78 4.52
CA SER A 122 9.52 -6.81 5.21
C SER A 122 10.39 -7.78 4.40
N ASP A 123 11.59 -7.35 4.01
CA ASP A 123 12.50 -8.16 3.20
C ASP A 123 12.41 -9.65 3.60
N PRO A 124 12.28 -10.59 2.65
CA PRO A 124 12.34 -11.99 3.02
C PRO A 124 13.61 -12.20 3.85
N PRO A 125 13.54 -12.85 5.02
CA PRO A 125 14.73 -13.09 5.82
C PRO A 125 15.77 -13.74 4.90
N PRO A 126 17.04 -13.26 4.90
CA PRO A 126 18.05 -13.81 4.02
C PRO A 126 18.05 -15.33 4.15
N PRO A 127 18.20 -16.08 3.04
CA PRO A 127 18.21 -17.53 3.10
C PRO A 127 19.22 -17.96 4.15
N ILE A 128 18.77 -18.73 5.15
CA ILE A 128 19.65 -19.23 6.21
C ILE A 128 20.79 -19.98 5.51
N PRO A 129 22.07 -19.65 5.77
CA PRO A 129 23.17 -20.38 5.17
C PRO A 129 23.08 -21.83 5.61
N THR A 130 22.80 -22.73 4.66
CA THR A 130 22.83 -24.17 4.90
C THR A 130 24.26 -24.55 5.25
N THR A 131 24.54 -24.78 6.53
CA THR A 131 25.81 -25.39 6.93
C THR A 131 25.78 -26.84 6.49
N THR A 132 26.34 -27.11 5.32
CA THR A 132 26.64 -28.49 4.91
C THR A 132 27.46 -29.14 6.03
N PRO A 133 26.98 -30.21 6.68
CA PRO A 133 27.77 -30.88 7.70
C PRO A 133 29.05 -31.39 7.04
N ARG A 134 30.19 -30.95 7.58
CA ARG A 134 31.50 -31.46 7.19
C ARG A 134 31.49 -32.99 7.37
N PRO A 135 31.73 -33.79 6.32
CA PRO A 135 31.78 -35.24 6.49
C PRO A 135 32.89 -35.57 7.48
N THR A 136 32.52 -36.20 8.59
CA THR A 136 33.50 -36.76 9.52
C THR A 136 34.06 -38.01 8.88
N VAL A 137 35.26 -37.91 8.34
CA VAL A 137 36.01 -39.08 7.87
C VAL A 137 36.30 -39.97 9.09
N ARG A 138 35.57 -41.07 9.22
CA ARG A 138 35.95 -42.17 10.12
C ARG A 138 36.92 -43.06 9.37
N ILE A 139 38.19 -43.01 9.75
CA ILE A 139 39.20 -43.98 9.33
C ILE A 139 38.99 -45.22 10.20
N VAL A 140 38.73 -46.37 9.55
CA VAL A 140 38.79 -47.71 10.13
C VAL A 140 40.13 -48.36 9.78
#